data_AF-A0A0P4UL82-F1
#
_entry.id   AF-A0A0P4UL82-F1
#
_cell.length_a   1.000
_cell.length_b   1.000
_cell.length_c   1.000
_cell.angle_alpha   90.00
_cell.angle_beta   90.00
_cell.angle_gamma   90.00
#
_symmetry.space_group_name_H-M   'P 1'
#
loop_
_entity.id
_entity.type
_entity.pdbx_description
1 polymer ?
#
loop_
_entity_poly.entity_id
_entity_poly.type
_entity_poly.pdbx_seq_one_letter_code
_entity_poly.pdbx_strand_id
1 'polypeptide(L)'
;MFRILAIVLCAVLFFAPPAWADSTKLFEYHCSGCHVNGGNIVRRGKTLKLKALEQNGYTTVDAIANIITNGKGNMSAYKERLTESEIQDLAQYVLDRANQNWK
;
A
#
# COMPACT_ATOMS: atom_id res chain seq x y z
N MET A 1 -44.41 4.70 16.82
CA MET A 1 -43.27 3.94 17.38
C MET A 1 -42.49 3.17 16.31
N PHE A 2 -43.11 2.35 15.45
CA PHE A 2 -42.41 1.66 14.33
C PHE A 2 -41.74 2.57 13.29
N ARG A 3 -42.28 3.76 13.05
CA ARG A 3 -41.72 4.74 12.08
C ARG A 3 -40.44 5.44 12.56
N ILE A 4 -40.26 5.59 13.88
CA ILE A 4 -39.05 6.22 14.44
C ILE A 4 -37.90 5.20 14.48
N LEU A 5 -38.21 3.92 14.69
CA LEU A 5 -37.25 2.81 14.67
C LEU A 5 -36.61 2.63 13.28
N ALA A 6 -37.38 2.81 12.20
CA ALA A 6 -36.89 2.70 10.82
C ALA A 6 -35.96 3.85 10.40
N ILE A 7 -36.16 5.06 10.93
CA ILE A 7 -35.30 6.23 10.64
C ILE A 7 -33.96 6.11 11.36
N VAL A 8 -33.95 5.59 12.60
CA VAL A 8 -32.71 5.34 13.36
C VAL A 8 -31.89 4.22 12.74
N LEU A 9 -32.52 3.17 12.21
CA LEU A 9 -31.82 2.05 11.55
C LEU A 9 -31.17 2.45 10.21
N CYS A 10 -31.72 3.45 9.51
CA CYS A 10 -31.18 3.94 8.24
C CYS A 10 -29.95 4.85 8.43
N ALA A 11 -29.83 5.53 9.58
CA ALA A 11 -28.72 6.43 9.88
C ALA A 11 -27.41 5.70 10.23
N VAL A 12 -27.47 4.41 10.61
CA VAL A 12 -26.28 3.61 10.99
C VAL A 12 -25.53 3.07 9.77
N LEU A 13 -26.17 2.99 8.59
CA LEU A 13 -25.57 2.45 7.37
C LEU A 13 -24.73 3.47 6.58
N PHE A 14 -24.78 4.76 6.93
CA PHE A 14 -24.00 5.83 6.28
C PHE A 14 -22.67 6.16 6.99
N PHE A 15 -22.38 5.50 8.11
CA PHE A 15 -21.15 5.69 8.89
C PHE A 15 -20.27 4.43 8.93
N ALA A 16 -20.36 3.58 7.90
CA ALA A 16 -19.32 2.58 7.70
C ALA A 16 -18.04 3.35 7.30
N PRO A 17 -16.96 3.30 8.10
CA PRO A 17 -15.69 3.84 7.65
C PRO A 17 -15.31 3.12 6.34
N PRO A 18 -14.65 3.81 5.39
CA PRO A 18 -14.15 3.14 4.20
C PRO A 18 -13.34 1.93 4.67
N ALA A 19 -13.62 0.77 4.08
CA ALA A 19 -12.84 -0.43 4.32
C ALA A 19 -11.47 -0.24 3.66
N TRP A 20 -10.61 0.56 4.28
CA TRP A 20 -9.20 0.64 3.90
C TRP A 20 -8.60 -0.74 4.13
N ALA A 21 -8.02 -1.31 3.07
CA ALA A 21 -7.26 -2.52 3.22
C ALA A 21 -6.10 -2.23 4.18
N ASP A 22 -5.87 -3.13 5.14
CA ASP A 22 -4.76 -3.00 6.08
C ASP A 22 -3.44 -3.09 5.29
N SER A 23 -2.86 -1.94 4.96
CA SER A 23 -1.68 -1.83 4.09
C SER A 23 -0.48 -2.57 4.69
N THR A 24 -0.43 -2.73 6.01
CA THR A 24 0.58 -3.55 6.69
C THR A 24 0.41 -5.02 6.33
N LYS A 25 -0.80 -5.55 6.41
CA LYS A 25 -1.11 -6.94 6.01
C LYS A 25 -0.92 -7.17 4.51
N LEU A 26 -1.33 -6.21 3.68
CA LEU A 26 -1.08 -6.28 2.24
C LEU A 26 0.43 -6.34 1.96
N PHE A 27 1.22 -5.49 2.62
CA PHE A 27 2.67 -5.48 2.45
C PHE A 27 3.28 -6.79 2.93
N GLU A 28 2.84 -7.30 4.09
CA GLU A 28 3.27 -8.57 4.65
C GLU A 28 3.02 -9.72 3.67
N TYR A 29 1.81 -9.81 3.11
CA TYR A 29 1.40 -10.90 2.23
C TYR A 29 2.03 -10.82 0.83
N HIS A 30 2.18 -9.62 0.27
CA HIS A 30 2.58 -9.45 -1.13
C HIS A 30 4.02 -9.00 -1.37
N CYS A 31 4.63 -8.28 -0.41
CA CYS A 31 5.86 -7.52 -0.63
C CYS A 31 7.02 -7.98 0.27
N SER A 32 6.71 -8.36 1.52
CA SER A 32 7.71 -8.63 2.57
C SER A 32 8.67 -9.77 2.22
N GLY A 33 8.22 -10.74 1.42
CA GLY A 33 9.04 -11.86 0.96
C GLY A 33 10.34 -11.41 0.27
N CYS A 34 10.32 -10.26 -0.42
CA CYS A 34 11.53 -9.66 -1.00
C CYS A 34 12.02 -8.42 -0.23
N HIS A 35 11.11 -7.70 0.43
CA HIS A 35 11.32 -6.35 0.95
C HIS A 35 11.17 -6.21 2.47
N VAL A 36 11.36 -7.30 3.23
CA VAL A 36 11.36 -7.28 4.69
C VAL A 36 12.22 -6.13 5.25
N ASN A 37 11.67 -5.38 6.21
CA ASN A 37 12.31 -4.20 6.83
C ASN A 37 12.87 -3.19 5.81
N GLY A 38 12.22 -3.06 4.65
CA GLY A 38 12.61 -2.14 3.59
C GLY A 38 13.82 -2.57 2.79
N GLY A 39 14.27 -3.82 2.96
CA GLY A 39 15.38 -4.38 2.20
C GLY A 39 15.03 -4.68 0.74
N ASN A 40 15.94 -5.39 0.08
CA ASN A 40 15.66 -6.09 -1.17
C ASN A 40 16.62 -7.28 -1.28
N ILE A 41 16.11 -8.49 -1.07
CA ILE A 41 16.93 -9.71 -1.09
C ILE A 41 17.38 -10.09 -2.51
N VAL A 42 16.66 -9.64 -3.53
CA VAL A 42 16.92 -9.96 -4.95
C VAL A 42 17.91 -8.97 -5.55
N ARG A 43 17.78 -7.68 -5.24
CA ARG A 43 18.64 -6.60 -5.75
C ARG A 43 19.08 -5.67 -4.61
N ARG A 44 20.22 -5.97 -4.00
CA ARG A 44 20.76 -5.27 -2.81
C ARG A 44 20.77 -3.72 -2.89
N GLY A 45 20.94 -3.14 -4.08
CA GLY A 45 20.95 -1.68 -4.28
C GLY A 45 19.60 -1.03 -4.60
N LYS A 46 18.50 -1.81 -4.66
CA LYS A 46 17.14 -1.33 -4.98
C LYS A 46 16.19 -1.61 -3.80
N THR A 47 16.57 -1.10 -2.64
CA THR A 47 15.80 -1.25 -1.40
C THR A 47 14.64 -0.25 -1.37
N LEU A 48 13.76 -0.39 -0.38
CA LEU A 48 12.68 0.56 -0.11
C LEU A 48 13.07 1.60 0.95
N LYS A 49 14.38 1.77 1.22
CA LYS A 49 14.88 2.81 2.13
C LYS A 49 14.88 4.15 1.41
N LEU A 50 14.61 5.24 2.14
CA LEU A 50 14.43 6.59 1.58
C LEU A 50 15.52 6.98 0.58
N LYS A 51 16.80 6.88 0.96
CA LYS A 51 17.94 7.18 0.07
C LYS A 51 17.91 6.42 -1.26
N ALA A 52 17.53 5.14 -1.24
CA ALA A 52 17.47 4.33 -2.45
C ALA A 52 16.25 4.72 -3.31
N LEU A 53 15.11 5.03 -2.69
CA LEU A 53 13.94 5.53 -3.41
C LEU A 53 14.24 6.86 -4.10
N GLU A 54 14.85 7.82 -3.39
CA GLU A 54 15.27 9.12 -3.91
C GLU A 54 16.23 8.99 -5.11
N GLN A 55 17.29 8.19 -4.96
CA GLN A 55 18.28 7.95 -6.02
C GLN A 55 17.68 7.31 -7.27
N ASN A 56 16.51 6.69 -7.17
CA ASN A 56 15.85 6.00 -8.28
C ASN A 56 14.56 6.67 -8.74
N GLY A 57 14.22 7.85 -8.20
CA GLY A 57 13.03 8.61 -8.61
C GLY A 57 11.70 8.07 -8.07
N TYR A 58 11.71 7.30 -6.98
CA TYR A 58 10.50 6.79 -6.31
C TYR A 58 10.14 7.62 -5.09
N THR A 59 10.12 8.95 -5.24
CA THR A 59 9.90 9.91 -4.15
C THR A 59 8.44 10.29 -3.93
N THR A 60 7.54 9.80 -4.78
CA THR A 60 6.10 10.08 -4.71
C THR A 60 5.31 8.78 -4.64
N VAL A 61 4.10 8.88 -4.09
CA VAL A 61 3.14 7.77 -4.07
C VAL A 61 2.88 7.26 -5.49
N ASP A 62 2.62 8.15 -6.44
CA ASP A 62 2.38 7.77 -7.84
C ASP A 62 3.55 7.00 -8.48
N ALA A 63 4.79 7.38 -8.20
CA ALA A 63 5.95 6.68 -8.74
C ALA A 63 6.06 5.26 -8.17
N ILE A 64 5.76 5.08 -6.87
CA ILE A 64 5.76 3.78 -6.21
C ILE A 64 4.56 2.94 -6.68
N ALA A 65 3.37 3.52 -6.75
CA ALA A 65 2.17 2.89 -7.27
C ALA A 65 2.40 2.38 -8.70
N ASN A 66 3.01 3.20 -9.56
CA ASN A 66 3.30 2.81 -10.95
C ASN A 66 4.20 1.56 -11.05
N ILE A 67 5.26 1.45 -10.23
CA ILE A 67 6.11 0.26 -10.24
C ILE A 67 5.44 -0.96 -9.60
N ILE A 68 4.57 -0.79 -8.61
CA ILE A 68 3.76 -1.89 -8.06
C ILE A 68 2.79 -2.39 -9.15
N THR A 69 2.10 -1.49 -9.84
CA THR A 69 1.16 -1.79 -10.93
C THR A 69 1.84 -2.57 -12.06
N ASN A 70 2.98 -2.07 -12.56
CA ASN A 70 3.58 -2.54 -13.80
C ASN A 70 4.75 -3.52 -13.61
N GLY A 71 5.31 -3.61 -12.40
CA GLY A 71 6.55 -4.35 -12.15
C GLY A 71 7.77 -3.70 -12.82
N LYS A 72 8.95 -4.28 -12.58
CA LYS A 72 10.20 -3.87 -13.24
C LYS A 72 11.27 -4.95 -13.11
N GLY A 73 11.70 -5.51 -14.24
CA GLY A 73 12.68 -6.60 -14.26
C GLY A 73 12.17 -7.80 -13.47
N ASN A 74 12.89 -8.21 -12.43
CA ASN A 74 12.52 -9.37 -11.59
C ASN A 74 11.35 -9.10 -10.63
N MET A 75 10.92 -7.85 -10.45
CA MET A 75 9.73 -7.53 -9.66
C MET A 75 8.50 -7.67 -10.55
N SER A 76 7.61 -8.62 -10.21
CA SER A 76 6.36 -8.85 -10.93
C SER A 76 5.42 -7.64 -10.87
N ALA A 77 4.52 -7.55 -11.86
CA ALA A 77 3.39 -6.63 -11.85
C ALA A 77 2.29 -7.12 -10.88
N TYR A 78 1.61 -6.21 -10.19
CA TYR A 78 0.54 -6.54 -9.24
C TYR A 78 -0.86 -6.07 -9.68
N LYS A 79 -1.00 -5.40 -10.83
CA LYS A 79 -2.30 -4.89 -11.33
C LYS A 79 -3.39 -5.96 -11.54
N GLU A 80 -2.99 -7.23 -11.73
CA GLU A 80 -3.92 -8.36 -11.88
C GLU A 80 -4.24 -9.05 -10.53
N ARG A 81 -3.62 -8.59 -9.43
CA ARG A 81 -3.70 -9.20 -8.10
C ARG A 81 -4.26 -8.26 -7.03
N LEU A 82 -4.10 -6.97 -7.25
CA LEU A 82 -4.50 -5.90 -6.33
C LEU A 82 -5.34 -4.89 -7.08
N THR A 83 -6.32 -4.33 -6.40
CA THR A 83 -7.09 -3.19 -6.88
C THR A 83 -6.23 -1.93 -6.92
N GLU A 84 -6.66 -0.92 -7.69
CA GLU A 84 -5.97 0.37 -7.75
C GLU A 84 -5.87 1.05 -6.38
N SER A 85 -6.92 0.96 -5.55
CA SER A 85 -6.92 1.50 -4.18
C SER A 85 -5.88 0.80 -3.31
N GLU A 86 -5.81 -0.54 -3.35
CA GLU A 86 -4.83 -1.29 -2.55
C GLU A 86 -3.39 -0.99 -2.98
N ILE A 87 -3.16 -0.74 -4.28
CA ILE A 87 -1.86 -0.33 -4.80
C ILE A 87 -1.49 1.07 -4.29
N GLN A 88 -2.44 2.01 -4.29
CA GLN A 88 -2.23 3.36 -3.75
C GLN A 88 -1.94 3.33 -2.25
N ASP A 89 -2.72 2.55 -1.49
CA ASP A 89 -2.53 2.37 -0.05
C ASP A 89 -1.16 1.75 0.27
N LEU A 90 -0.74 0.73 -0.50
CA LEU A 90 0.60 0.15 -0.41
C LEU A 90 1.72 1.14 -0.75
N ALA A 91 1.52 1.95 -1.79
CA ALA A 91 2.49 2.95 -2.20
C ALA A 91 2.69 4.02 -1.12
N GLN A 92 1.60 4.50 -0.54
CA GLN A 92 1.61 5.42 0.60
C GLN A 92 2.30 4.77 1.81
N TYR A 93 1.93 3.54 2.15
CA TYR A 93 2.58 2.78 3.23
C TYR A 93 4.10 2.67 3.04
N VAL A 94 4.57 2.30 1.85
CA VAL A 94 6.01 2.18 1.55
C VAL A 94 6.73 3.52 1.74
N LEU A 95 6.14 4.61 1.25
CA LEU A 95 6.73 5.94 1.38
C LEU A 95 6.81 6.38 2.85
N ASP A 96 5.74 6.17 3.62
CA ASP A 96 5.69 6.50 5.05
C ASP A 96 6.70 5.69 5.85
N ARG A 97 6.79 4.37 5.61
CA ARG A 97 7.81 3.52 6.25
C ARG A 97 9.21 3.95 5.85
N ALA A 98 9.45 4.34 4.59
CA ALA A 98 10.75 4.84 4.16
C ALA A 98 11.15 6.12 4.90
N ASN A 99 10.23 7.09 5.02
CA ASN A 99 10.43 8.34 5.77
C ASN A 99 10.69 8.10 7.26
N GLN A 100 10.09 7.05 7.83
CA GLN A 100 10.28 6.63 9.21
C GLN A 100 11.47 5.68 9.40
N ASN A 101 12.33 5.51 8.39
CA ASN A 101 13.46 4.59 8.41
C ASN A 101 13.07 3.15 8.77
N TRP A 102 11.88 2.72 8.35
CA TRP A 102 11.29 1.41 8.56
C TRP A 102 11.09 1.03 10.03
N LYS A 103 10.95 2.04 10.91
CA LYS A 103 10.56 1.88 12.32
C LYS A 103 9.04 1.95 12.45
#